data_AF-A0A223RTL3-F1
#
_entry.id   AF-A0A223RTL3-F1
#
_cell.length_a   1.000
_cell.length_b   1.000
_cell.length_c   1.000
_cell.angle_alpha   90.00
_cell.angle_beta   90.00
_cell.angle_gamma   90.00
#
_symmetry.space_group_name_H-M   'P 1'
#
loop_
_entity.id
_entity.type
_entity.pdbx_description
1 polymer ?
#
loop_
_entity_poly.entity_id
_entity_poly.type
_entity_poly.pdbx_seq_one_letter_code
_entity_poly.pdbx_strand_id
1 'polypeptide(L)'
;MAQHHRLVRVRRLATDHTIPLRERVAGLLVLLYAQLISRIARMTTHDVITHHDDVLLNLGESPTPAPALLDDLLTEHTTSTEANHESNWLFPGRQPGQPLQHRSLGDALRRHEIPIQTGRTSALRHLVLQAPAPVVATMLGFHDKHTTRVLTETGGAWNRYVPSHHNQ
;
A
#
# COMPACT_ATOMS: atom_id res chain seq x y z
N MET A 1 2.54 23.01 3.63
CA MET A 1 2.63 22.51 5.02
C MET A 1 2.27 21.02 5.17
N ALA A 2 1.12 20.53 4.69
CA ALA A 2 0.72 19.11 4.88
C ALA A 2 1.69 18.05 4.29
N GLN A 3 2.34 18.35 3.15
CA GLN A 3 3.30 17.44 2.51
C GLN A 3 4.56 17.19 3.35
N HIS A 4 5.07 18.22 4.04
CA HIS A 4 6.27 18.12 4.87
C HIS A 4 6.03 17.23 6.09
N HIS A 5 4.85 17.37 6.73
CA HIS A 5 4.47 16.55 7.89
C HIS A 5 4.29 15.07 7.50
N ARG A 6 3.85 14.79 6.26
CA ARG A 6 3.75 13.43 5.74
C ARG A 6 5.14 12.80 5.57
N LEU A 7 6.06 13.50 4.91
CA LEU A 7 7.42 12.99 4.66
C LEU A 7 8.23 12.78 5.95
N VAL A 8 8.08 13.67 6.92
CA VAL A 8 8.70 13.50 8.25
C VAL A 8 8.17 12.24 8.94
N ARG A 9 6.86 11.96 8.85
CA ARG A 9 6.27 10.74 9.42
C ARG A 9 6.67 9.47 8.65
N VAL A 10 6.76 9.53 7.32
CA VAL A 10 7.27 8.43 6.49
C VAL A 10 8.71 8.10 6.89
N ARG A 11 9.58 9.11 7.01
CA ARG A 11 10.97 8.92 7.46
C ARG A 11 11.04 8.36 8.87
N ARG A 12 10.19 8.83 9.79
CA ARG A 12 10.09 8.28 11.13
C ARG A 12 9.69 6.80 11.09
N LEU A 13 8.65 6.42 10.35
CA LEU A 13 8.26 5.02 10.22
C LEU A 13 9.33 4.17 9.53
N ALA A 14 10.11 4.74 8.63
CA ALA A 14 11.22 4.05 7.99
C ALA A 14 12.44 3.83 8.92
N THR A 15 12.63 4.64 9.96
CA THR A 15 13.85 4.63 10.80
C THR A 15 13.61 4.29 12.28
N ASP A 16 12.37 4.41 12.76
CA ASP A 16 12.01 4.20 14.17
C ASP A 16 11.75 2.71 14.43
N HIS A 17 12.81 2.00 14.82
CA HIS A 17 12.78 0.57 15.17
C HIS A 17 12.03 0.28 16.48
N THR A 18 11.56 1.29 17.23
CA THR A 18 10.71 1.09 18.41
C THR A 18 9.29 0.68 18.04
N ILE A 19 8.89 0.97 16.79
CA ILE A 19 7.62 0.56 16.21
C ILE A 19 7.83 -0.82 15.59
N PRO A 20 6.97 -1.82 15.85
CA PRO A 20 7.17 -3.14 15.26
C PRO A 20 7.06 -3.08 13.73
N LEU A 21 7.83 -3.94 13.05
CA LEU A 21 7.96 -3.95 11.58
C LEU A 21 6.60 -3.98 10.87
N ARG A 22 5.67 -4.78 11.40
CA ARG A 22 4.29 -4.88 10.90
C ARG A 22 3.57 -3.53 10.85
N GLU A 23 3.59 -2.76 11.93
CA GLU A 23 2.95 -1.44 12.02
C GLU A 23 3.65 -0.41 11.13
N ARG A 24 4.98 -0.51 10.96
CA ARG A 24 5.76 0.34 10.05
C ARG A 24 5.33 0.12 8.60
N VAL A 25 5.31 -1.13 8.13
CA VAL A 25 4.87 -1.48 6.77
C VAL A 25 3.42 -1.05 6.54
N ALA A 26 2.51 -1.38 7.45
CA ALA A 26 1.10 -0.99 7.34
C ALA A 26 0.92 0.55 7.31
N GLY A 27 1.65 1.28 8.16
CA GLY A 27 1.62 2.73 8.19
C GLY A 27 2.13 3.35 6.89
N LEU A 28 3.21 2.81 6.31
CA LEU A 28 3.75 3.25 5.03
C LEU A 28 2.77 2.98 3.88
N LEU A 29 2.09 1.84 3.85
CA LEU A 29 1.04 1.55 2.86
C LEU A 29 -0.11 2.58 2.91
N VAL A 30 -0.50 3.02 4.11
CA VAL A 30 -1.51 4.09 4.26
C VAL A 30 -0.98 5.44 3.79
N LEU A 31 0.25 5.81 4.16
CA LEU A 31 0.80 7.14 3.93
C LEU A 31 1.38 7.37 2.53
N LEU A 32 1.81 6.31 1.85
CA LEU A 32 2.39 6.35 0.50
C LEU A 32 1.33 6.04 -0.55
N TYR A 33 0.52 5.00 -0.31
CA TYR A 33 -0.44 4.49 -1.30
C TYR A 33 -1.90 4.77 -0.96
N ALA A 34 -2.16 5.56 0.08
CA ALA A 34 -3.52 5.87 0.50
C ALA A 34 -4.36 4.60 0.76
N GLN A 35 -3.76 3.44 1.06
CA GLN A 35 -4.51 2.18 1.15
C GLN A 35 -5.44 2.14 2.37
N LEU A 36 -6.59 1.46 2.21
CA LEU A 36 -7.54 1.26 3.30
C LEU A 36 -7.03 0.17 4.24
N ILE A 37 -7.18 0.36 5.54
CA ILE A 37 -6.76 -0.63 6.55
C ILE A 37 -7.46 -1.97 6.35
N SER A 38 -8.73 -1.95 5.94
CA SER A 38 -9.48 -3.16 5.60
C SER A 38 -8.86 -3.95 4.45
N ARG A 39 -8.21 -3.26 3.51
CA ARG A 39 -7.51 -3.88 2.38
C ARG A 39 -6.13 -4.36 2.80
N ILE A 40 -5.35 -3.52 3.49
CA ILE A 40 -4.03 -3.88 4.03
C ILE A 40 -4.13 -5.14 4.88
N ALA A 41 -5.13 -5.21 5.76
CA ALA A 41 -5.35 -6.36 6.62
C ALA A 41 -5.66 -7.67 5.87
N ARG A 42 -6.11 -7.59 4.61
CA ARG A 42 -6.39 -8.72 3.72
C ARG A 42 -5.30 -8.94 2.68
N MET A 43 -4.17 -8.22 2.73
CA MET A 43 -3.07 -8.47 1.82
C MET A 43 -2.41 -9.80 2.14
N THR A 44 -2.02 -10.50 1.09
CA THR A 44 -1.33 -11.78 1.10
C THR A 44 0.14 -11.57 0.75
N THR A 45 0.99 -12.54 1.07
CA THR A 45 2.39 -12.54 0.61
C THR A 45 2.47 -12.54 -0.92
N HIS A 46 1.47 -13.08 -1.61
CA HIS A 46 1.37 -13.10 -3.07
C HIS A 46 1.06 -11.72 -3.67
N ASP A 47 0.57 -10.76 -2.86
CA ASP A 47 0.40 -9.38 -3.30
C ASP A 47 1.73 -8.60 -3.31
N VAL A 48 2.80 -9.21 -2.79
CA VAL A 48 4.18 -8.70 -2.85
C VAL A 48 4.92 -9.52 -3.89
N ILE A 49 5.29 -8.88 -5.00
CA ILE A 49 6.00 -9.50 -6.11
C ILE A 49 7.43 -8.97 -6.08
N THR A 50 8.39 -9.83 -5.77
CA THR A 50 9.81 -9.48 -5.85
C THR A 50 10.32 -9.83 -7.25
N HIS A 51 10.75 -8.85 -8.02
CA HIS A 51 11.24 -9.05 -9.38
C HIS A 51 12.65 -8.48 -9.55
N HIS A 52 13.63 -9.38 -9.65
CA HIS A 52 15.08 -9.09 -9.65
C HIS A 52 15.54 -8.29 -8.43
N ASP A 53 15.39 -6.96 -8.46
CA ASP A 53 15.76 -6.03 -7.40
C ASP A 53 14.61 -5.05 -7.03
N ASP A 54 13.49 -5.09 -7.75
CA ASP A 54 12.34 -4.24 -7.50
C ASP A 54 11.27 -5.01 -6.73
N VAL A 55 10.73 -4.36 -5.69
CA VAL A 55 9.54 -4.85 -5.00
C VAL A 55 8.31 -4.21 -5.62
N LEU A 56 7.41 -5.03 -6.16
CA LEU A 56 6.15 -4.61 -6.75
C LEU A 56 5.00 -5.00 -5.83
N LEU A 57 4.04 -4.10 -5.66
CA LEU A 57 2.82 -4.35 -4.88
C LEU A 57 1.61 -4.47 -5.79
N ASN A 58 0.86 -5.55 -5.65
CA ASN A 58 -0.41 -5.75 -6.33
C ASN A 58 -1.55 -5.01 -5.60
N LEU A 59 -1.61 -3.69 -5.79
CA LEU A 59 -2.62 -2.83 -5.16
C LEU A 59 -3.83 -2.57 -6.04
N GLY A 60 -3.84 -2.99 -7.30
CA GLY A 60 -4.86 -2.60 -8.27
C GLY A 60 -4.82 -3.48 -9.51
N GLU A 61 -5.13 -2.89 -10.66
CA GLU A 61 -5.10 -3.60 -11.93
C GLU A 61 -3.68 -3.79 -12.47
N SER A 62 -2.71 -3.04 -11.94
CA SER A 62 -1.30 -3.17 -12.30
C SER A 62 -0.41 -3.18 -11.07
N PRO A 63 0.65 -4.03 -11.04
CA PRO A 63 1.66 -3.99 -10.00
C PRO A 63 2.28 -2.58 -9.93
N THR A 64 2.36 -2.03 -8.72
CA THR A 64 2.92 -0.69 -8.49
C THR A 64 4.28 -0.84 -7.81
N PRO A 65 5.34 -0.20 -8.31
CA PRO A 65 6.66 -0.27 -7.67
C PRO A 65 6.61 0.34 -6.26
N ALA A 66 7.22 -0.37 -5.32
CA ALA A 66 7.49 0.10 -3.98
C ALA A 66 8.62 1.15 -4.01
N PRO A 67 8.50 2.26 -3.26
CA PRO A 67 9.62 3.16 -3.07
C PRO A 67 10.69 2.43 -2.28
N ALA A 68 11.98 2.65 -2.60
CA ALA A 68 13.13 2.07 -1.90
C ALA A 68 13.04 2.05 -0.37
N LEU A 69 12.39 3.07 0.23
CA LEU A 69 12.15 3.18 1.68
C LEU A 69 11.26 2.06 2.25
N LEU A 70 10.46 1.42 1.42
CA LEU A 70 9.48 0.39 1.72
C LEU A 70 9.97 -0.98 1.22
N ASP A 71 10.79 -1.04 0.18
CA ASP A 71 11.31 -2.27 -0.44
C ASP A 71 12.00 -3.17 0.59
N ASP A 72 12.96 -2.62 1.34
CA ASP A 72 13.69 -3.34 2.37
C ASP A 72 12.75 -3.87 3.46
N LEU A 73 11.80 -3.04 3.89
CA LEU A 73 10.85 -3.38 4.96
C LEU A 73 9.82 -4.42 4.51
N LEU A 74 9.38 -4.37 3.25
CA LEU A 74 8.48 -5.37 2.68
C LEU A 74 9.19 -6.70 2.52
N THR A 75 10.43 -6.69 2.04
CA THR A 75 11.25 -7.89 1.90
C THR A 75 11.47 -8.54 3.27
N GLU A 76 11.94 -7.77 4.25
CA GLU A 76 12.15 -8.24 5.63
C GLU A 76 10.86 -8.82 6.23
N HIS A 77 9.72 -8.12 6.05
CA HIS A 77 8.45 -8.57 6.59
C HIS A 77 7.92 -9.83 5.90
N THR A 78 8.06 -9.91 4.57
CA THR A 78 7.60 -11.05 3.77
C THR A 78 8.41 -12.29 4.12
N THR A 79 9.74 -12.20 4.14
CA THR A 79 10.61 -13.32 4.54
C THR A 79 10.31 -13.80 5.95
N SER A 80 10.07 -12.87 6.90
CA SER A 80 9.67 -13.22 8.27
C SER A 80 8.32 -13.94 8.32
N THR A 81 7.39 -13.59 7.44
CA THR A 81 6.05 -14.19 7.39
C THR A 81 6.08 -15.56 6.70
N GLU A 82 6.84 -15.70 5.62
CA GLU A 82 7.04 -16.97 4.91
C GLU A 82 7.76 -18.00 5.80
N ALA A 83 8.76 -17.57 6.58
CA ALA A 83 9.43 -18.43 7.55
C ALA A 83 8.44 -19.05 8.55
N ASN A 84 7.34 -18.36 8.85
CA ASN A 84 6.31 -18.84 9.76
C ASN A 84 5.32 -19.86 9.12
N HIS A 85 5.46 -20.23 7.84
CA HIS A 85 4.81 -21.34 7.06
C HIS A 85 3.29 -21.60 7.19
N GLU A 86 2.58 -20.95 8.12
CA GLU A 86 1.20 -21.24 8.51
C GLU A 86 0.23 -20.12 8.08
N SER A 87 0.70 -19.13 7.31
CA SER A 87 -0.13 -18.00 6.89
C SER A 87 0.29 -17.42 5.54
N ASN A 88 -0.63 -17.48 4.58
CA ASN A 88 -0.51 -16.79 3.29
C ASN A 88 -0.77 -15.27 3.39
N TRP A 89 -1.08 -14.77 4.59
CA TRP A 89 -1.41 -13.37 4.83
C TRP A 89 -0.16 -12.58 5.12
N LEU A 90 0.05 -11.46 4.43
CA LEU A 90 1.13 -10.52 4.71
C LEU A 90 1.00 -9.97 6.14
N PHE A 91 -0.23 -9.83 6.63
CA PHE A 91 -0.53 -9.44 7.99
C PHE A 91 -1.30 -10.59 8.69
N PRO A 92 -0.60 -11.56 9.29
CA PRO A 92 -1.27 -12.68 9.97
C PRO A 92 -2.00 -12.21 11.23
N GLY A 93 -3.18 -12.79 11.45
CA GLY A 93 -3.99 -12.60 12.65
C GLY A 93 -3.52 -13.46 13.82
N ARG A 94 -4.28 -13.43 14.93
CA ARG A 94 -4.02 -14.26 16.12
C ARG A 94 -4.36 -15.75 15.92
N GLN A 95 -5.02 -16.09 14.82
CA GLN A 95 -5.45 -17.44 14.50
C GLN A 95 -4.76 -17.89 13.21
N PRO A 96 -4.21 -19.11 13.15
CA PRO A 96 -3.60 -19.63 11.93
C PRO A 96 -4.55 -19.52 10.74
N GLY A 97 -4.01 -19.10 9.59
CA GLY A 97 -4.79 -18.94 8.36
C GLY A 97 -5.79 -17.77 8.36
N GLN A 98 -5.88 -16.95 9.42
CA GLN A 98 -6.76 -15.78 9.42
C GLN A 98 -5.98 -14.47 9.20
N PRO A 99 -6.54 -13.52 8.42
CA PRO A 99 -5.97 -12.20 8.28
C PRO A 99 -6.05 -11.43 9.60
N LEU A 100 -5.18 -10.42 9.75
CA LEU A 100 -5.27 -9.48 10.85
C LEU A 100 -6.62 -8.77 10.87
N GLN A 101 -7.17 -8.53 12.05
CA GLN A 101 -8.41 -7.75 12.15
C GLN A 101 -8.11 -6.28 11.85
N HIS A 102 -8.83 -5.72 10.88
CA HIS A 102 -8.70 -4.31 10.47
C HIS A 102 -8.87 -3.32 11.63
N ARG A 103 -9.75 -3.60 12.60
CA ARG A 103 -9.91 -2.78 13.81
C ARG A 103 -8.63 -2.78 14.64
N SER A 104 -8.09 -3.96 14.94
CA SER A 104 -6.85 -4.11 15.71
C SER A 104 -5.66 -3.42 15.02
N LEU A 105 -5.57 -3.51 13.69
CA LEU A 105 -4.55 -2.80 12.93
C LEU A 105 -4.74 -1.28 13.02
N GLY A 106 -5.98 -0.78 12.89
CA GLY A 106 -6.28 0.63 13.07
C GLY A 106 -5.93 1.16 14.45
N ASP A 107 -6.23 0.40 15.50
CA ASP A 107 -5.91 0.76 16.88
C ASP A 107 -4.40 0.73 17.14
N ALA A 108 -3.68 -0.24 16.55
CA ALA A 108 -2.21 -0.28 16.61
C ALA A 108 -1.58 0.95 15.95
N LEU A 109 -2.02 1.30 14.74
CA LEU A 109 -1.51 2.49 14.03
C LEU A 109 -1.81 3.79 14.80
N ARG A 110 -3.00 3.90 15.41
CA ARG A 110 -3.37 5.05 16.25
C ARG A 110 -2.51 5.18 17.50
N ARG A 111 -2.15 4.06 18.15
CA ARG A 111 -1.23 4.05 19.31
C ARG A 111 0.16 4.59 18.98
N HIS A 112 0.60 4.45 17.73
CA HIS A 112 1.85 5.03 17.23
C HIS A 112 1.67 6.41 16.59
N GLU A 113 0.54 7.08 16.85
CA GLU A 113 0.22 8.42 16.36
C GLU A 113 0.20 8.55 14.84
N ILE A 114 -0.10 7.47 14.12
CA ILE A 114 -0.19 7.45 12.66
C ILE A 114 -1.60 7.90 12.26
N PRO A 115 -1.79 9.08 11.65
CA PRO A 115 -3.11 9.59 11.34
C PRO A 115 -3.61 8.97 10.04
N ILE A 116 -4.38 7.89 10.16
CA ILE A 116 -4.85 7.09 9.02
C ILE A 116 -5.65 7.95 8.02
N GLN A 117 -6.64 8.70 8.50
CA GLN A 117 -7.56 9.44 7.62
C GLN A 117 -6.86 10.65 6.97
N THR A 118 -6.19 11.49 7.77
CA THR A 118 -5.44 12.66 7.27
C THR A 118 -4.27 12.23 6.39
N GLY A 119 -3.62 11.11 6.73
CA GLY A 119 -2.56 10.49 5.95
C GLY A 119 -3.04 10.06 4.58
N ARG A 120 -4.16 9.32 4.52
CA ARG A 120 -4.79 8.90 3.27
C ARG A 120 -5.20 10.08 2.38
N THR A 121 -5.86 11.10 2.94
CA THR A 121 -6.24 12.31 2.16
C THR A 121 -5.01 13.03 1.62
N SER A 122 -3.93 13.13 2.41
CA SER A 122 -2.69 13.78 1.98
C SER A 122 -1.98 12.98 0.89
N ALA A 123 -1.94 11.65 1.02
CA ALA A 123 -1.39 10.74 0.02
C ALA A 123 -2.17 10.81 -1.30
N LEU A 124 -3.50 10.76 -1.25
CA LEU A 124 -4.34 10.88 -2.44
C LEU A 124 -4.11 12.22 -3.16
N ARG A 125 -4.11 13.34 -2.43
CA ARG A 125 -3.82 14.67 -3.02
C ARG A 125 -2.45 14.69 -3.70
N HIS A 126 -1.44 14.08 -3.07
CA HIS A 126 -0.11 14.01 -3.67
C HIS A 126 -0.10 13.19 -4.96
N LEU A 127 -0.74 12.03 -4.96
CA LEU A 127 -0.78 11.16 -6.14
C LEU A 127 -1.51 11.83 -7.31
N VAL A 128 -2.60 12.55 -7.03
CA VAL A 128 -3.35 13.31 -8.06
C VAL A 128 -2.54 14.49 -8.64
N LEU A 129 -1.54 15.00 -7.92
CA LEU A 129 -0.60 15.98 -8.46
C LEU A 129 0.43 15.35 -9.42
N GLN A 130 0.69 14.05 -9.30
CA GLN A 130 1.66 13.33 -10.13
C GLN A 130 1.02 12.65 -11.34
N ALA A 131 -0.25 12.23 -11.22
CA ALA A 131 -1.01 11.60 -12.30
C ALA A 131 -2.51 11.93 -12.20
N PRO A 132 -3.28 11.90 -13.30
CA PRO A 132 -4.72 12.10 -13.27
C PRO A 132 -5.44 11.12 -12.33
N ALA A 133 -6.50 11.59 -11.67
CA ALA A 133 -7.26 10.80 -10.70
C ALA A 133 -7.75 9.42 -11.21
N PRO A 134 -8.19 9.25 -12.48
CA PRO A 134 -8.55 7.94 -13.01
C PRO A 134 -7.39 6.95 -13.02
N VAL A 135 -6.18 7.39 -13.37
CA VAL A 135 -4.97 6.54 -13.42
C VAL A 135 -4.59 6.11 -12.00
N VAL A 136 -4.60 7.06 -11.05
CA VAL A 136 -4.33 6.77 -9.63
C VAL A 136 -5.34 5.78 -9.06
N ALA A 137 -6.61 5.89 -9.45
CA ALA A 137 -7.66 4.96 -8.99
C ALA A 137 -7.43 3.54 -9.52
N THR A 138 -7.06 3.38 -10.79
CA THR A 138 -6.74 2.08 -11.39
C THR A 138 -5.49 1.45 -10.78
N MET A 139 -4.40 2.23 -10.63
CA MET A 139 -3.14 1.78 -10.01
C MET A 139 -3.32 1.30 -8.57
N LEU A 140 -4.14 2.03 -7.80
CA LEU A 140 -4.36 1.74 -6.38
C LEU A 140 -5.60 0.89 -6.11
N GLY A 141 -6.27 0.43 -7.17
CA GLY A 141 -7.49 -0.38 -7.11
C GLY A 141 -8.63 0.29 -6.33
N PHE A 142 -8.73 1.62 -6.37
CA PHE A 142 -9.88 2.36 -5.85
C PHE A 142 -11.06 2.22 -6.81
N HIS A 143 -11.63 1.02 -6.93
CA HIS A 143 -12.95 0.82 -7.51
C HIS A 143 -13.93 0.51 -6.39
N ASP A 144 -14.64 1.55 -5.95
CA ASP A 144 -15.89 1.33 -5.24
C ASP A 144 -16.91 0.78 -6.24
N LYS A 145 -17.83 -0.08 -5.80
CA LYS A 145 -18.81 -0.81 -6.65
C LYS A 145 -19.80 0.09 -7.41
N HIS A 146 -19.58 1.41 -7.41
CA HIS A 146 -20.45 2.44 -7.96
C HIS A 146 -19.80 3.29 -9.07
N THR A 147 -18.71 2.81 -9.70
CA THR A 147 -17.89 3.64 -10.60
C THR A 147 -18.01 3.27 -12.08
N THR A 148 -19.20 2.93 -12.57
CA THR A 148 -19.48 2.74 -14.02
C THR A 148 -20.16 3.94 -14.69
N ARG A 149 -19.91 5.17 -14.20
CA ARG A 149 -20.48 6.38 -14.83
C ARG A 149 -19.46 7.41 -15.34
N VAL A 150 -18.19 7.32 -14.94
CA VAL A 150 -17.17 8.35 -15.29
C VAL A 150 -16.21 7.89 -16.40
N LEU A 151 -16.16 6.58 -16.69
CA LEU A 151 -15.26 6.02 -17.70
C LEU A 151 -15.63 6.39 -19.16
N THR A 152 -16.84 6.88 -19.40
CA THR A 152 -17.32 7.20 -20.76
C THR A 152 -17.09 8.64 -21.20
N GLU A 153 -16.70 9.56 -20.30
CA GLU A 153 -16.56 10.99 -20.63
C GLU A 153 -15.13 11.42 -20.96
N THR A 154 -14.12 10.58 -20.72
CA THR A 154 -12.72 10.92 -21.02
C THR A 154 -12.15 10.02 -22.12
N GLY A 155 -12.94 9.85 -23.18
CA GLY A 155 -12.48 9.31 -24.45
C GLY A 155 -11.56 10.30 -25.16
N GLY A 156 -10.27 10.23 -24.88
CA GLY A 156 -9.24 10.92 -25.66
C GLY A 156 -8.05 11.39 -24.83
N ALA A 157 -6.86 10.94 -25.20
CA ALA A 157 -5.55 11.51 -24.84
C ALA A 157 -4.82 11.05 -23.57
N TRP A 158 -4.87 9.75 -23.20
CA TRP A 158 -3.80 9.14 -22.38
C TRP A 158 -3.27 7.84 -22.98
N ASN A 159 -2.88 7.89 -24.26
CA ASN A 159 -2.30 6.78 -25.03
C ASN A 159 -0.79 6.58 -24.79
N ARG A 160 -0.33 6.63 -23.53
CA ARG A 160 1.05 6.22 -23.19
C ARG A 160 1.20 5.86 -21.72
N TYR A 161 0.37 4.94 -21.25
CA TYR A 161 0.79 4.04 -20.16
C TYR A 161 0.84 2.65 -20.77
N VAL A 162 2.02 2.25 -21.23
CA VAL A 162 2.29 0.86 -21.59
C VAL A 162 2.86 0.25 -20.33
N PRO A 163 2.13 -0.60 -19.60
CA PRO A 163 2.76 -1.46 -18.62
C PRO A 163 3.68 -2.36 -19.44
N SER A 164 4.99 -2.19 -19.29
CA SER A 164 5.95 -3.12 -19.88
C SER A 164 5.79 -4.46 -19.18
N HIS A 165 4.92 -5.30 -19.73
CA HIS A 165 4.85 -6.73 -19.44
C HIS A 165 6.16 -7.37 -19.88
N HIS A 166 7.14 -7.46 -18.97
CA HIS A 166 8.24 -8.39 -19.12
C HIS A 166 7.74 -9.75 -18.63
N ASN A 167 7.23 -10.53 -19.56
CA ASN A 167 6.98 -11.96 -19.39
C ASN A 167 8.10 -12.66 -20.15
N GLN A 168 8.95 -13.40 -19.45
CA GLN A 168 9.73 -14.52 -20.03
C GLN A 168 9.78 -15.66 -19.03
#